data_AF-A0A975DR44-F1
#
_entry.id   AF-A0A975DR44-F1
#
_cell.length_a   1.000
_cell.length_b   1.000
_cell.length_c   1.000
_cell.angle_alpha   90.00
_cell.angle_beta   90.00
_cell.angle_gamma   90.00
#
_symmetry.space_group_name_H-M   'P 1'
#
loop_
_entity.id
_entity.type
_entity.pdbx_description
1 polymer ?
#
loop_
_entity_poly.entity_id
_entity_poly.type
_entity_poly.pdbx_seq_one_letter_code
_entity_poly.pdbx_strand_id
1 'polypeptide(L)' 'MDTFLKSLTTRRSLLDAEMQAEREREEPDGERILALRRMKHQLGAQIEYIRREGRQIADVMVVRKRRRFADLKPTLLR' A
#
# COMPACT_ATOMS: atom_id res chain seq x y z
N MET A 1 2.30 6.56 7.30
CA MET A 1 1.83 5.56 6.32
C MET A 1 2.25 4.14 6.72
N ASP A 2 3.53 3.93 7.04
CA ASP A 2 4.10 2.60 7.30
C ASP A 2 3.47 1.84 8.47
N THR A 3 3.25 2.49 9.61
CA THR A 3 2.64 1.86 10.81
C THR A 3 1.23 1.32 10.55
N PHE A 4 0.42 2.02 9.75
CA PHE A 4 -0.92 1.59 9.41
C PHE A 4 -0.91 0.44 8.40
N LEU A 5 -0.05 0.50 7.38
CA LEU A 5 0.12 -0.60 6.44
C LEU A 5 0.66 -1.87 7.13
N LYS A 6 1.58 -1.69 8.09
CA LYS A 6 2.07 -2.75 8.95
C LYS A 6 0.95 -3.37 9.78
N SER A 7 0.10 -2.57 10.42
CA SER A 7 -1.03 -3.09 11.20
C SER A 7 -2.04 -3.87 10.35
N LEU A 8 -2.36 -3.41 9.13
CA LEU A 8 -3.20 -4.15 8.19
C LEU A 8 -2.56 -5.48 7.77
N THR A 9 -1.26 -5.47 7.51
CA THR A 9 -0.51 -6.68 7.13
C THR A 9 -0.49 -7.70 8.27
N THR A 10 -0.25 -7.24 9.50
CA THR A 10 -0.30 -8.09 10.71
C THR A 10 -1.69 -8.67 10.94
N ARG A 11 -2.76 -7.87 10.81
CA ARG A 11 -4.14 -8.39 10.92
C ARG A 11 -4.44 -9.44 9.87
N ARG A 12 -3.97 -9.23 8.63
CA ARG A 12 -4.13 -10.20 7.54
C ARG A 12 -3.44 -11.53 7.83
N SER A 13 -2.23 -11.52 8.42
CA SER A 13 -1.55 -12.75 8.82
C SER A 13 -2.19 -13.45 10.02
N LEU A 14 -2.78 -12.69 10.96
CA LEU A 14 -3.53 -13.28 12.07
C LEU A 14 -4.76 -14.04 11.57
N LEU A 15 -5.48 -13.52 10.57
CA LEU A 15 -6.59 -14.23 9.95
C LEU A 15 -6.14 -15.55 9.28
N ASP A 16 -4.92 -15.61 8.76
CA ASP A 16 -4.36 -16.87 8.24
C ASP A 16 -4.14 -17.90 9.34
N ALA A 17 -3.60 -17.47 10.48
CA ALA A 17 -3.44 -18.32 11.66
C ALA A 17 -4.81 -18.78 12.21
N GLU A 18 -5.79 -17.88 12.30
CA GLU A 18 -7.14 -18.22 12.77
C GLU A 18 -7.86 -19.18 11.84
N MET A 19 -7.75 -19.03 10.52
CA MET A 19 -8.31 -19.99 9.57
C MET A 19 -7.65 -21.36 9.68
N GLN A 20 -6.34 -21.41 9.94
CA GLN A 20 -5.64 -22.67 10.14
C GLN A 20 -6.09 -23.34 11.44
N ALA A 21 -6.16 -22.58 12.53
CA ALA A 21 -6.66 -23.06 13.82
C ALA A 21 -8.10 -23.59 13.69
N GLU A 22 -8.98 -22.91 12.95
CA GLU A 22 -10.36 -23.35 12.73
C GLU A 22 -10.44 -24.68 11.95
N ARG A 23 -9.55 -24.88 10.96
CA ARG A 23 -9.49 -26.14 10.19
C ARG A 23 -8.97 -27.32 10.99
N GLU A 24 -8.14 -27.05 11.99
CA GLU A 24 -7.56 -28.06 12.87
C GLU A 24 -8.51 -28.47 14.01
N ARG A 25 -9.66 -27.80 14.16
CA ARG A 25 -10.69 -28.19 15.13
C ARG A 25 -11.29 -29.55 14.77
N GLU A 26 -11.68 -30.29 15.81
CA GLU A 26 -12.36 -31.59 15.68
C GLU A 26 -13.64 -31.49 14.83
N GLU A 27 -14.38 -30.39 14.99
CA GLU A 27 -15.52 -30.01 14.16
C GLU A 27 -15.32 -28.59 13.60
N PRO A 28 -14.81 -28.46 12.35
CA PRO A 28 -14.61 -27.16 11.72
C PRO A 28 -15.92 -26.44 11.40
N ASP A 29 -16.01 -25.16 11.75
CA ASP A 29 -17.13 -24.30 11.36
C ASP A 29 -16.87 -23.66 9.97
N GLY A 30 -17.62 -24.14 8.97
CA GLY A 30 -17.53 -23.65 7.60
C GLY A 30 -17.95 -22.19 7.44
N GLU A 31 -18.96 -21.72 8.19
CA GLU A 31 -19.40 -20.32 8.14
C GLU A 31 -18.33 -19.40 8.72
N ARG A 32 -17.69 -19.83 9.80
CA ARG A 32 -16.55 -19.12 10.41
C ARG A 32 -15.37 -19.02 9.44
N ILE A 33 -15.01 -20.11 8.76
CA ILE A 33 -13.95 -20.08 7.73
C ILE A 33 -14.29 -19.10 6.60
N LEU A 34 -15.55 -19.07 6.16
CA LEU A 34 -16.01 -18.13 5.12
C LEU A 34 -15.94 -16.68 5.60
N ALA A 35 -16.34 -16.40 6.83
CA ALA A 35 -16.24 -15.08 7.44
C ALA A 35 -14.78 -14.60 7.53
N LEU A 36 -13.87 -15.46 8.01
CA LEU A 36 -12.43 -15.20 8.06
C LEU A 36 -11.83 -14.90 6.68
N ARG A 37 -12.21 -15.69 5.66
CA ARG A 37 -11.81 -15.43 4.26
C ARG A 37 -12.28 -14.08 3.75
N ARG A 38 -13.53 -13.71 4.04
CA ARG A 38 -14.10 -12.40 3.63
C ARG A 38 -13.34 -11.25 4.26
N MET A 39 -13.06 -11.32 5.56
CA MET A 39 -12.24 -10.31 6.25
C MET A 39 -10.84 -10.22 5.66
N LYS A 40 -10.19 -11.35 5.37
CA LYS A 40 -8.87 -11.38 4.74
C LYS A 40 -8.86 -10.71 3.37
N HIS A 41 -9.90 -10.94 2.56
CA HIS A 41 -10.03 -10.32 1.25
C HIS A 41 -10.17 -8.80 1.34
N GLN A 42 -11.01 -8.30 2.26
CA GLN A 42 -11.19 -6.86 2.50
C GLN A 42 -9.88 -6.19 2.93
N LEU A 43 -9.12 -6.80 3.84
CA LEU A 43 -7.80 -6.29 4.23
C LEU A 43 -6.81 -6.29 3.06
N GLY A 44 -6.85 -7.31 2.20
CA GLY A 44 -6.07 -7.35 0.96
C GLY A 44 -6.35 -6.16 0.05
N ALA A 45 -7.63 -5.88 -0.21
CA ALA A 45 -8.06 -4.75 -1.02
C ALA A 45 -7.61 -3.40 -0.43
N GLN A 46 -7.71 -3.22 0.90
CA GLN A 46 -7.23 -2.01 1.58
C GLN A 46 -5.72 -1.82 1.44
N ILE A 47 -4.94 -2.90 1.62
CA ILE A 47 -3.49 -2.89 1.44
C ILE A 47 -3.11 -2.50 0.01
N GLU A 48 -3.78 -3.10 -0.98
CA GLU A 48 -3.56 -2.79 -2.40
C GLU A 48 -3.89 -1.34 -2.74
N TYR A 49 -5.02 -0.84 -2.25
CA TYR A 49 -5.41 0.55 -2.41
C TYR A 49 -4.35 1.50 -1.85
N ILE A 50 -3.92 1.32 -0.60
CA ILE A 50 -2.90 2.17 0.04
C ILE A 50 -1.57 2.10 -0.71
N ARG A 51 -1.17 0.91 -1.19
CA ARG A 51 0.04 0.73 -1.98
C ARG A 51 -0.06 1.43 -3.34
N ARG A 52 -1.25 1.48 -3.96
CA ARG A 52 -1.48 2.17 -5.23
C ARG A 52 -1.45 3.69 -5.05
N GLU A 53 -2.16 4.20 -4.05
CA GLU A 53 -2.15 5.63 -3.70
C GLU A 53 -0.74 6.09 -3.28
N GLY A 54 -0.03 5.27 -2.49
CA GLY A 54 1.35 5.54 -2.12
C GLY A 54 2.32 5.63 -3.30
N ARG A 55 2.08 4.87 -4.39
CA ARG A 55 2.86 4.99 -5.63
C ARG A 55 2.51 6.24 -6.42
N GLN A 56 1.23 6.59 -6.53
CA GLN A 56 0.81 7.84 -7.19
C GLN A 56 1.36 9.09 -6.48
N ILE A 57 1.46 9.05 -5.14
CA ILE A 57 2.08 10.11 -4.35
C ILE A 57 3.61 10.13 -4.52
N ALA A 58 4.25 8.96 -4.66
CA ALA A 58 5.71 8.85 -4.81
C ALA A 58 6.23 9.23 -6.21
N ASP A 59 5.42 9.10 -7.27
CA ASP A 59 5.81 9.41 -8.65
C ASP A 59 5.91 10.92 -8.98
N VAL A 60 5.57 11.81 -8.06
CA VAL A 60 5.77 13.27 -8.22
C VAL A 60 7.00 13.75 -7.46
N MET A 61 8.16 13.13 -7.71
CA MET A 61 9.43 13.70 -7.29
C MET A 61 9.84 14.79 -8.31
N VAL A 62 9.36 16.01 -8.12
CA VAL A 62 9.79 17.18 -8.91
C VAL A 62 11.27 17.44 -8.63
N VAL A 63 12.14 16.93 -9.50
CA VAL A 63 13.56 17.29 -9.51
C VAL A 63 13.66 18.75 -9.98
N ARG A 64 13.75 19.69 -9.05
CA ARG A 64 14.13 21.08 -9.36
C ARG A 64 15.59 21.09 -9.82
N LYS A 65 15.85 20.91 -11.11
CA LYS A 65 17.16 21.23 -11.70
C LYS A 65 17.47 22.69 -11.40
N ARG A 66 18.54 22.97 -10.63
CA ARG A 66 19.11 24.31 -10.53
C ARG A 66 19.59 24.73 -11.92
N ARG A 67 18.77 25.50 -12.65
CA ARG A 67 19.26 26.25 -13.81
C ARG A 67 20.22 27.30 -13.26
N ARG A 68 21.53 27.08 -13.42
CA ARG A 68 22.46 28.22 -13.47
C ARG A 68 22.03 29.02 -14.69
N PHE A 69 21.48 30.21 -14.48
CA PHE A 69 21.34 31.21 -15.54
C PHE A 69 22.77 31.60 -15.95
N ALA A 70 23.33 30.84 -16.89
CA ALA A 70 24.53 31.24 -17.60
C ALA A 70 24.06 32.05 -18.82
N ASP A 71 24.32 33.35 -18.73
CA ASP A 71 24.65 34.24 -19.84
C ASP A 71 23.74 34.20 -21.08
N LEU A 72 22.69 35.02 -21.06
CA LEU A 72 22.18 35.65 -22.27
C LEU A 72 22.38 37.15 -22.13
N LYS A 73 23.53 37.64 -22.60
CA LYS A 73 23.73 39.06 -22.90
C LYS A 73 22.91 39.38 -24.16
N PRO A 74 21.99 40.36 -24.15
CA PRO A 74 21.41 40.85 -25.39
C PRO A 74 22.45 41.75 -26.07
N THR A 75 23.02 41.26 -27.17
CA THR A 75 23.83 42.07 -28.08
C THR A 75 22.93 43.07 -28.80
N LEU A 76 23.25 44.35 -28.62
CA LEU A 76 22.78 45.49 -29.41
C LEU A 76 23.01 45.23 -30.90
N LEU A 77 21.96 45.34 -31.73
CA LEU A 77 22.10 45.63 -33.15
C LEU A 77 21.01 46.63 -33.59
N ARG A 78 21.53 47.81 -33.94
CA ARG A 78 21.01 48.96 -34.70
C ARG A 78 19.59 48.92 -35.26
#